data_AF-A0A7K3ZLQ9-F1
#
_entry.id   AF-A0A7K3ZLQ9-F1
#
_cell.length_a   1.000
_cell.length_b   1.000
_cell.length_c   1.000
_cell.angle_alpha   90.00
_cell.angle_beta   90.00
_cell.angle_gamma   90.00
#
_symmetry.space_group_name_H-M   'P 1'
#
loop_
_entity.id
_entity.type
_entity.pdbx_description
1 polymer ?
#
loop_
_entity_poly.entity_id
_entity_poly.type
_entity_poly.pdbx_seq_one_letter_code
_entity_poly.pdbx_strand_id
1 'polypeptide(L)'
;MKRLKVLGLAILLVIIIGATLVIINANSTQTNQDDQQAVKITNFSMVDKQWFYLGGLTFSCNFNLTIENNGVSNITGLELKVKLFSNGNEVQVGNYFDNADENGTITEPLHVGEVRSCNGTILCNVGDRAYGTNLTSNQTTVVAQVILNGNILDEKRSQ
;
A
#
# COMPACT_ATOMS: atom_id res chain seq x y z
N MET A 1 -1.91 28.54 -58.78
CA MET A 1 -1.16 28.85 -57.53
C MET A 1 -1.95 28.73 -56.22
N LYS A 2 -3.29 28.77 -56.17
CA LYS A 2 -4.06 28.69 -54.90
C LYS A 2 -4.04 27.30 -54.20
N ARG A 3 -3.94 26.20 -54.95
CA ARG A 3 -4.00 24.83 -54.39
C ARG A 3 -2.75 24.41 -53.60
N LEU A 4 -1.59 25.02 -53.87
CA LEU A 4 -0.33 24.70 -53.19
C LEU A 4 -0.28 25.29 -51.77
N LYS A 5 -0.94 26.44 -51.53
CA LYS A 5 -1.02 27.07 -50.20
C LYS A 5 -1.94 26.33 -49.23
N VAL A 6 -3.01 25.72 -49.74
CA VAL A 6 -3.98 24.95 -48.94
C VAL A 6 -3.38 23.61 -48.47
N LEU A 7 -2.56 22.97 -49.32
CA LEU A 7 -1.90 21.71 -48.97
C LEU A 7 -0.83 21.89 -47.89
N GLY A 8 -0.05 22.97 -47.95
CA GLY A 8 0.93 23.31 -46.91
C GLY A 8 0.29 23.60 -45.54
N LEU A 9 -0.87 24.25 -45.53
CA LEU A 9 -1.60 24.55 -44.29
C LEU A 9 -2.16 23.27 -43.64
N ALA A 10 -2.67 22.33 -44.44
CA ALA A 10 -3.21 21.07 -43.95
C ALA A 10 -2.15 20.17 -43.33
N ILE A 11 -0.95 20.10 -43.93
CA ILE A 11 0.17 19.31 -43.41
C ILE A 11 0.68 19.90 -42.09
N LEU A 12 0.78 21.23 -41.99
CA LEU A 12 1.20 21.90 -40.77
C LEU A 12 0.23 21.63 -39.61
N LEU A 13 -1.08 21.60 -39.88
CA LEU A 13 -2.11 21.33 -38.88
C LEU A 13 -2.02 19.90 -38.33
N VAL A 14 -1.76 18.91 -39.19
CA VAL A 14 -1.60 17.50 -38.79
C VAL A 14 -0.36 17.31 -37.90
N ILE A 15 0.74 18.01 -38.20
CA ILE A 15 1.97 17.95 -37.40
C ILE A 15 1.74 18.57 -36.00
N ILE A 16 1.03 19.69 -35.92
CA ILE A 16 0.73 20.36 -34.64
C ILE A 16 -0.16 19.48 -33.76
N ILE A 17 -1.20 18.86 -34.33
CA ILE A 17 -2.12 17.98 -33.59
C ILE A 17 -1.40 16.70 -33.11
N GLY A 18 -0.53 16.13 -33.96
CA GLY A 18 0.27 14.98 -33.57
C GLY A 18 1.25 15.29 -32.44
N ALA A 19 1.92 16.45 -32.48
CA ALA A 19 2.85 16.89 -31.45
C ALA A 19 2.15 17.15 -30.11
N THR A 20 0.96 17.78 -30.12
CA THR A 20 0.22 18.03 -28.87
C THR A 20 -0.30 16.75 -28.24
N LEU A 21 -0.77 15.76 -29.02
CA LEU A 21 -1.18 14.46 -28.48
C LEU A 21 -0.02 13.69 -27.82
N VAL A 22 1.18 13.74 -28.43
CA VAL A 22 2.37 13.08 -27.88
C VAL A 22 2.82 13.74 -26.57
N ILE A 23 2.78 15.08 -26.48
CA ILE A 23 3.15 15.81 -25.27
C ILE A 23 2.16 15.57 -24.12
N ILE A 24 0.84 15.53 -24.42
CA ILE A 24 -0.19 15.27 -23.40
C ILE A 24 -0.05 13.86 -22.83
N ASN A 25 0.24 12.86 -23.68
CA ASN A 25 0.42 11.48 -23.22
C ASN A 25 1.73 11.28 -22.44
N ALA A 26 2.82 11.96 -22.80
CA ALA A 26 4.10 11.87 -22.08
C ALA A 26 4.02 12.46 -20.66
N ASN A 27 3.33 13.60 -20.50
CA ASN A 27 3.22 14.27 -19.19
C ASN A 27 2.28 13.54 -18.21
N SER A 28 1.28 12.82 -18.71
CA SER A 28 0.32 12.08 -17.89
C SER A 28 0.82 10.70 -17.43
N THR A 29 1.86 10.15 -18.09
CA THR A 29 2.50 8.90 -17.62
C THR A 29 3.56 9.16 -16.56
N GLN A 30 4.27 10.28 -16.62
CA GLN A 30 5.37 10.58 -15.69
C GLN A 30 4.92 10.91 -14.27
N THR A 31 3.78 11.62 -14.12
CA THR A 31 3.24 11.97 -12.79
C THR A 31 2.67 10.77 -12.02
N ASN A 32 2.19 9.74 -12.72
CA ASN A 32 1.58 8.57 -12.07
C ASN A 32 2.59 7.51 -11.60
N GLN A 33 3.79 7.43 -12.22
CA GLN A 33 4.80 6.44 -11.80
C GLN A 33 5.66 6.90 -10.63
N ASP A 34 5.97 8.20 -10.52
CA ASP A 34 6.78 8.71 -9.39
C ASP A 34 6.02 8.66 -8.05
N ASP A 35 4.70 8.86 -8.06
CA ASP A 35 3.88 8.74 -6.85
C ASP A 35 3.60 7.28 -6.44
N GLN A 36 3.67 6.31 -7.37
CA GLN A 36 3.41 4.88 -7.09
C GLN A 36 4.53 4.16 -6.31
N GLN A 37 5.72 4.75 -6.15
CA GLN A 37 6.80 4.22 -5.28
C GLN A 37 7.18 5.17 -4.14
N ALA A 38 6.37 6.19 -3.88
CA ALA A 38 6.65 7.23 -2.90
C ALA A 38 6.63 6.70 -1.46
N VAL A 39 5.64 5.88 -1.09
CA VAL A 39 5.48 5.43 0.30
C VAL A 39 6.18 4.11 0.53
N LYS A 40 7.04 4.04 1.56
CA LYS A 40 7.77 2.82 1.95
C LYS A 40 7.52 2.45 3.40
N ILE A 41 7.60 1.15 3.67
CA ILE A 41 7.61 0.59 5.02
C ILE A 41 9.05 0.55 5.53
N THR A 42 9.42 1.51 6.37
CA THR A 42 10.77 1.60 6.93
C THR A 42 10.96 0.63 8.11
N ASN A 43 9.90 0.35 8.87
CA ASN A 43 9.93 -0.64 9.95
C ASN A 43 8.63 -1.46 10.00
N PHE A 44 8.75 -2.77 10.25
CA PHE A 44 7.61 -3.61 10.59
C PHE A 44 8.05 -4.72 11.53
N SER A 45 7.44 -4.75 12.72
CA SER A 45 7.82 -5.67 13.79
C SER A 45 6.61 -6.09 14.60
N MET A 46 6.60 -7.35 15.04
CA MET A 46 5.62 -7.87 15.99
C MET A 46 6.11 -7.54 17.40
N VAL A 47 5.25 -6.97 18.24
CA VAL A 47 5.57 -6.67 19.64
C VAL A 47 5.67 -7.98 20.40
N ASP A 48 6.83 -8.24 20.99
CA ASP A 48 7.18 -9.43 21.77
C ASP A 48 7.00 -10.78 21.04
N LYS A 49 6.62 -10.77 19.76
CA LYS A 49 6.30 -11.96 18.93
C LYS A 49 5.35 -12.95 19.61
N GLN A 50 4.55 -12.48 20.55
CA GLN A 50 3.67 -13.31 21.36
C GLN A 50 2.21 -13.13 20.94
N TRP A 51 1.55 -14.27 20.73
CA TRP A 51 0.11 -14.32 20.53
C TRP A 51 -0.59 -14.44 21.88
N PHE A 52 -1.46 -13.50 22.20
CA PHE A 52 -2.27 -13.50 23.41
C PHE A 52 -3.60 -14.17 23.14
N TYR A 53 -3.97 -15.15 23.97
CA TYR A 53 -5.29 -15.77 23.90
C TYR A 53 -6.33 -14.85 24.57
N LEU A 54 -7.34 -14.43 23.80
CA LEU A 54 -8.38 -13.51 24.27
C LEU A 54 -9.67 -14.23 24.74
N GLY A 55 -9.73 -15.56 24.60
CA GLY A 55 -10.94 -16.34 24.87
C GLY A 55 -11.58 -16.89 23.59
N GLY A 56 -12.44 -17.90 23.73
CA GLY A 56 -13.05 -18.59 22.59
C GLY A 56 -11.98 -19.28 21.73
N LEU A 57 -11.83 -18.84 20.50
CA LEU A 57 -10.78 -19.29 19.58
C LEU A 57 -9.96 -18.12 19.04
N THR A 58 -9.94 -17.00 19.77
CA THR A 58 -9.36 -15.74 19.29
C THR A 58 -7.99 -15.51 19.91
N PHE A 59 -7.03 -15.19 19.04
CA PHE A 59 -5.68 -14.78 19.43
C PHE A 59 -5.41 -13.36 18.92
N SER A 60 -4.65 -12.59 19.68
CA SER A 60 -4.18 -11.26 19.28
C SER A 60 -2.66 -11.17 19.27
N CYS A 61 -2.11 -10.33 18.40
CA CYS A 61 -0.71 -9.95 18.45
C CYS A 61 -0.56 -8.49 18.06
N ASN A 62 0.16 -7.73 18.87
CA ASN A 62 0.41 -6.31 18.63
C ASN A 62 1.57 -6.16 17.64
N PHE A 63 1.55 -5.09 16.85
CA PHE A 63 2.61 -4.76 15.91
C PHE A 63 2.89 -3.27 15.88
N ASN A 64 4.10 -2.93 15.44
CA ASN A 64 4.50 -1.58 15.08
C ASN A 64 4.83 -1.55 13.59
N LEU A 65 4.25 -0.59 12.89
CA LEU A 65 4.50 -0.29 11.49
C LEU A 65 4.99 1.15 11.38
N THR A 66 6.04 1.39 10.59
CA THR A 66 6.49 2.74 10.28
C THR A 66 6.53 2.89 8.77
N ILE A 67 5.87 3.94 8.29
CA ILE A 67 5.80 4.31 6.89
C ILE A 67 6.46 5.66 6.67
N GLU A 68 7.01 5.87 5.48
CA GLU A 68 7.65 7.12 5.08
C GLU A 68 7.21 7.50 3.67
N ASN A 69 6.83 8.76 3.47
CA ASN A 69 6.59 9.31 2.15
C ASN A 69 7.88 9.92 1.57
N ASN A 70 8.54 9.16 0.71
CA ASN A 70 9.73 9.57 -0.05
C ASN A 70 9.39 10.17 -1.42
N GLY A 71 8.12 10.46 -1.69
CA GLY A 71 7.67 11.08 -2.93
C GLY A 71 7.91 12.58 -2.99
N VAL A 72 7.34 13.21 -4.01
CA VAL A 72 7.41 14.67 -4.23
C VAL A 72 6.10 15.38 -3.91
N SER A 73 5.07 14.64 -3.51
CA SER A 73 3.72 15.13 -3.22
C SER A 73 3.16 14.56 -1.92
N ASN A 74 2.19 15.25 -1.31
CA ASN A 74 1.45 14.73 -0.15
C ASN A 74 0.48 13.64 -0.61
N ILE A 75 0.33 12.59 0.18
CA ILE A 75 -0.49 11.43 -0.18
C ILE A 75 -1.64 11.28 0.82
N THR A 76 -2.85 11.02 0.32
CA THR A 76 -4.06 10.81 1.13
C THR A 76 -4.73 9.50 0.78
N GLY A 77 -5.49 8.93 1.73
CA GLY A 77 -6.26 7.72 1.49
C GLY A 77 -5.41 6.45 1.41
N LEU A 78 -4.29 6.42 2.14
CA LEU A 78 -3.47 5.21 2.27
C LEU A 78 -4.23 4.16 3.07
N GLU A 79 -4.31 2.94 2.54
CA GLU A 79 -4.79 1.78 3.29
C GLU A 79 -3.61 0.98 3.82
N LEU A 80 -3.67 0.67 5.11
CA LEU A 80 -2.75 -0.25 5.76
C LEU A 80 -3.40 -1.62 5.90
N LYS A 81 -2.66 -2.65 5.54
CA LYS A 81 -3.12 -4.03 5.69
C LYS A 81 -2.03 -4.90 6.26
N VAL A 82 -2.37 -5.70 7.25
CA VAL A 82 -1.51 -6.79 7.72
C VAL A 82 -2.14 -8.12 7.36
N LYS A 83 -1.28 -9.02 6.87
CA LYS A 83 -1.63 -10.39 6.47
C LYS A 83 -0.85 -11.37 7.33
N LEU A 84 -1.50 -12.47 7.67
CA LEU A 84 -0.89 -13.60 8.34
C LEU A 84 -0.85 -14.76 7.37
N PHE A 85 0.31 -15.41 7.27
CA PHE A 85 0.49 -16.65 6.54
C PHE A 85 0.92 -17.74 7.51
N SER A 86 0.32 -18.92 7.41
CA SER A 86 0.72 -20.11 8.15
C SER A 86 0.92 -21.26 7.18
N ASN A 87 2.11 -21.88 7.22
CA ASN A 87 2.48 -22.93 6.27
C ASN A 87 2.31 -22.51 4.79
N GLY A 88 2.57 -21.23 4.49
CA GLY A 88 2.44 -20.65 3.15
C GLY A 88 1.01 -20.27 2.73
N ASN A 89 -0.01 -20.57 3.53
CA ASN A 89 -1.41 -20.21 3.24
C ASN A 89 -1.81 -18.92 3.98
N GLU A 90 -2.53 -18.03 3.30
CA GLU A 90 -3.08 -16.81 3.93
C GLU A 90 -4.18 -17.20 4.92
N VAL A 91 -4.03 -16.74 6.16
CA VAL A 91 -5.00 -16.90 7.24
C VAL A 91 -5.80 -15.61 7.34
N GLN A 92 -7.13 -15.74 7.39
CA GLN A 92 -7.99 -14.59 7.57
C GLN A 92 -7.78 -14.00 8.97
N VAL A 93 -7.45 -12.71 9.01
CA VAL A 93 -7.25 -11.95 10.24
C VAL A 93 -8.03 -10.64 10.19
N GLY A 94 -8.44 -10.16 11.36
CA GLY A 94 -8.84 -8.78 11.57
C GLY A 94 -7.62 -7.91 11.81
N ASN A 95 -7.62 -6.70 11.26
CA ASN A 95 -6.60 -5.70 11.48
C ASN A 95 -7.21 -4.53 12.23
N TYR A 96 -6.59 -4.15 13.35
CA TYR A 96 -6.90 -2.93 14.05
C TYR A 96 -5.66 -2.05 14.05
N PHE A 97 -5.80 -0.79 13.65
CA PHE A 97 -4.72 0.19 13.65
C PHE A 97 -5.10 1.35 14.55
N ASP A 98 -4.19 1.72 15.44
CA ASP A 98 -4.33 2.90 16.27
C ASP A 98 -4.26 4.15 15.37
N ASN A 99 -5.25 5.03 15.49
CA ASN A 99 -5.35 6.27 14.71
C ASN A 99 -5.56 6.10 13.20
N ALA A 100 -6.10 4.95 12.76
CA ALA A 100 -6.65 4.79 11.43
C ALA A 100 -8.16 4.51 11.52
N ASP A 101 -8.86 4.70 10.42
CA ASP A 101 -10.27 4.31 10.32
C ASP A 101 -10.42 2.78 10.39
N GLU A 102 -11.66 2.29 10.52
CA GLU A 102 -12.00 0.87 10.75
C GLU A 102 -11.40 -0.12 9.72
N ASN A 103 -10.98 0.37 8.55
CA ASN A 103 -10.36 -0.44 7.49
C ASN A 103 -8.84 -0.28 7.39
N GLY A 104 -8.20 0.38 8.36
CA GLY A 104 -6.78 0.71 8.31
C GLY A 104 -6.47 1.89 7.38
N THR A 105 -7.47 2.69 7.02
CA THR A 105 -7.29 3.86 6.16
C THR A 105 -6.75 5.04 6.96
N ILE A 106 -5.66 5.64 6.48
CA ILE A 106 -5.12 6.90 6.95
C ILE A 106 -5.81 8.03 6.16
N THR A 107 -6.69 8.77 6.83
CA THR A 107 -7.42 9.90 6.24
C THR A 107 -6.61 11.18 6.22
N GLU A 108 -5.75 11.39 7.21
CA GLU A 108 -4.85 12.54 7.26
C GLU A 108 -3.73 12.40 6.22
N PRO A 109 -3.45 13.46 5.43
CA PRO A 109 -2.35 13.42 4.47
C PRO A 109 -1.03 13.01 5.11
N LEU A 110 -0.28 12.15 4.45
CA LEU A 110 1.11 11.86 4.75
C LEU A 110 1.97 12.84 3.93
N HIS A 111 2.60 13.79 4.61
CA HIS A 111 3.35 14.85 3.95
C HIS A 111 4.68 14.35 3.36
N VAL A 112 5.21 15.07 2.37
CA VAL A 112 6.53 14.77 1.78
C VAL A 112 7.61 14.75 2.85
N GLY A 113 8.39 13.67 2.91
CA GLY A 113 9.45 13.44 3.90
C GLY A 113 8.93 13.07 5.29
N GLU A 114 7.61 12.95 5.48
CA GLU A 114 7.04 12.56 6.75
C GLU A 114 7.25 11.07 7.01
N VAL A 115 7.67 10.76 8.24
CA VAL A 115 7.71 9.41 8.80
C VAL A 115 6.57 9.29 9.81
N ARG A 116 5.71 8.30 9.63
CA ARG A 116 4.55 8.05 10.50
C ARG A 116 4.61 6.65 11.09
N SER A 117 4.40 6.58 12.40
CA SER A 117 4.27 5.31 13.12
C SER A 117 2.79 4.97 13.29
N CYS A 118 2.45 3.75 12.92
CA CYS A 118 1.12 3.16 13.02
C CYS A 118 1.25 1.89 13.86
N ASN A 119 0.67 1.91 15.05
CA ASN A 119 0.61 0.73 15.91
C ASN A 119 -0.70 0.01 15.66
N GLY A 120 -0.77 -1.26 15.99
CA GLY A 120 -2.01 -2.00 15.80
C GLY A 120 -2.00 -3.38 16.40
N THR A 121 -3.12 -4.07 16.22
CA THR A 121 -3.37 -5.43 16.69
C THR A 121 -3.91 -6.27 15.55
N ILE A 122 -3.32 -7.44 15.36
CA ILE A 122 -3.88 -8.50 14.50
C ILE A 122 -4.75 -9.38 15.37
N LEU A 123 -5.98 -9.64 14.92
CA LEU A 123 -6.89 -10.59 15.55
C LEU A 123 -7.08 -11.80 14.64
N CYS A 124 -6.73 -12.98 15.14
CA CYS A 124 -6.91 -14.23 14.42
C CYS A 124 -7.97 -15.09 15.12
N ASN A 125 -9.03 -15.43 14.41
CA ASN A 125 -10.00 -16.42 14.86
C ASN A 125 -9.58 -17.81 14.36
N VAL A 126 -9.21 -18.68 15.28
CA VAL A 126 -8.83 -20.06 15.03
C VAL A 126 -10.09 -20.93 14.96
N GLY A 127 -10.94 -20.70 13.97
CA GLY A 127 -12.18 -21.44 13.78
C GLY A 127 -11.98 -22.94 13.48
N ASP A 128 -10.80 -23.34 13.02
CA ASP A 128 -10.45 -24.73 12.73
C ASP A 128 -9.35 -25.22 13.67
N ARG A 129 -9.53 -26.44 14.18
CA ARG A 129 -8.84 -27.14 15.28
C ARG A 129 -7.29 -27.25 15.22
N ALA A 130 -6.58 -26.46 14.43
CA ALA A 130 -5.15 -26.63 14.16
C ALA A 130 -4.26 -25.41 14.43
N TYR A 131 -4.75 -24.18 14.64
CA TYR A 131 -3.84 -23.01 14.63
C TYR A 131 -3.36 -22.50 15.99
N GLY A 132 -4.08 -22.73 17.09
CA GLY A 132 -3.73 -22.15 18.40
C GLY A 132 -2.36 -22.58 18.93
N THR A 133 -1.89 -23.76 18.55
CA THR A 133 -0.54 -24.28 18.88
C THR A 133 0.49 -24.13 17.75
N ASN A 134 0.06 -23.76 16.54
CA ASN A 134 0.92 -23.65 15.35
C ASN A 134 1.31 -22.21 15.00
N LEU A 135 0.61 -21.20 15.55
CA LEU A 135 0.95 -19.79 15.36
C LEU A 135 2.25 -19.37 16.08
N THR A 136 2.79 -20.24 16.94
CA THR A 136 3.99 -20.02 17.77
C THR A 136 5.31 -20.37 17.09
N SER A 137 5.30 -20.80 15.82
CA SER A 137 6.47 -21.42 15.16
C SER A 137 7.04 -20.61 13.99
N ASN A 138 8.25 -20.97 13.57
CA ASN A 138 9.00 -20.54 12.36
C ASN A 138 8.21 -20.66 11.04
N GLN A 139 6.97 -21.15 11.09
CA GLN A 139 6.10 -21.39 9.95
C GLN A 139 5.01 -20.32 9.79
N THR A 140 4.98 -19.32 10.68
CA THR A 140 4.18 -18.12 10.50
C THR A 140 4.99 -17.01 9.86
N THR A 141 4.37 -16.30 8.93
CA THR A 141 4.92 -15.06 8.38
C THR A 141 3.84 -14.00 8.47
N VAL A 142 4.20 -12.85 9.01
CA VAL A 142 3.33 -11.68 8.99
C VAL A 142 3.86 -10.71 7.95
N VAL A 143 2.97 -10.16 7.13
CA VAL A 143 3.31 -9.21 6.06
C VAL A 143 2.47 -7.95 6.22
N ALA A 144 3.12 -6.80 6.33
CA ALA A 144 2.46 -5.51 6.23
C ALA A 144 2.49 -5.01 4.78
N GLN A 145 1.43 -4.33 4.37
CA GLN A 145 1.27 -3.72 3.06
C GLN A 145 0.76 -2.29 3.23
N VAL A 146 1.28 -1.40 2.40
CA VAL A 146 0.74 -0.04 2.20
C VAL A 146 0.11 0.00 0.82
N ILE A 147 -1.15 0.40 0.75
CA ILE A 147 -1.97 0.34 -0.46
C ILE A 147 -2.50 1.74 -0.78
N LEU A 148 -2.50 2.11 -2.05
CA LEU A 148 -3.14 3.33 -2.55
C LEU A 148 -3.95 3.01 -3.80
N ASN A 149 -5.25 3.33 -3.76
CA ASN A 149 -6.17 3.08 -4.88
C ASN A 149 -6.14 1.62 -5.36
N GLY A 150 -6.02 0.67 -4.43
CA GLY A 150 -5.95 -0.77 -4.70
C GLY A 150 -4.58 -1.28 -5.16
N ASN A 151 -3.57 -0.42 -5.33
CA ASN A 151 -2.21 -0.82 -5.69
C ASN A 151 -1.34 -0.93 -4.43
N ILE A 152 -0.63 -2.05 -4.29
CA ILE A 152 0.37 -2.21 -3.24
C ILE A 152 1.58 -1.33 -3.60
N LEU A 153 1.86 -0.33 -2.76
CA LEU A 153 3.01 0.56 -2.91
C LEU A 153 4.27 -0.07 -2.34
N ASP A 154 4.16 -0.71 -1.18
CA ASP A 154 5.25 -1.45 -0.55
C ASP A 154 4.71 -2.58 0.32
N GLU A 155 5.54 -3.61 0.53
CA GLU A 155 5.26 -4.72 1.43
C GLU A 155 6.50 -5.13 2.21
N LYS A 156 6.29 -5.50 3.48
CA LYS A 156 7.39 -5.90 4.37
C LYS A 156 6.99 -7.06 5.26
N ARG A 157 7.89 -8.03 5.36
CA ARG A 157 7.76 -9.15 6.30
C ARG A 157 8.20 -8.73 7.69
N SER A 158 7.50 -9.21 8.71
CA SER A 158 7.86 -8.96 10.11
C SER A 158 9.26 -9.48 10.41
N GLN A 159 10.09 -8.64 11.04
CA GLN A 159 11.41 -9.05 11.55
C GLN A 159 11.32 -9.83 12.86
#